data_AF-A0A536RVE6-F1
#
_entry.id   AF-A0A536RVE6-F1
#
_cell.length_a   1.000
_cell.length_b   1.000
_cell.length_c   1.000
_cell.angle_alpha   90.00
_cell.angle_beta   90.00
_cell.angle_gamma   90.00
#
_symmetry.space_group_name_H-M   'P 1'
#
loop_
_entity.id
_entity.type
_entity.pdbx_description
1 polymer ?
#
loop_
_entity_poly.entity_id
_entity_poly.type
_entity_poly.pdbx_seq_one_letter_code
_entity_poly.pdbx_strand_id
1 'polypeptide(L)'
;MVFLAGEPDITPITNLITTWIHIGQALVGSIGALAFIFAFIWKITAVETKSALAAKQWIQRIVVGTIGVEVASSLVGILTSSVPGR
;
A
#
# COMPACT_ATOMS: atom_id res chain seq x y z
N MET A 1 -42.59 -25.89 8.02
CA MET A 1 -41.33 -25.41 8.61
C MET A 1 -40.27 -25.48 7.53
N VAL A 2 -39.97 -24.36 6.88
CA VAL A 2 -38.83 -24.26 5.95
C VAL A 2 -37.99 -23.12 6.50
N PHE A 3 -36.95 -23.49 7.24
CA PHE A 3 -36.03 -22.57 7.86
C PHE A 3 -35.11 -22.01 6.77
N LEU A 4 -34.97 -20.70 6.80
CA LEU A 4 -34.15 -19.82 5.96
C LEU A 4 -32.89 -20.52 5.42
N ALA A 5 -32.75 -20.57 4.09
CA ALA A 5 -31.47 -20.82 3.45
C ALA A 5 -30.49 -19.78 4.01
N GLY A 6 -29.46 -20.24 4.73
CA GLY A 6 -28.45 -19.40 5.34
C GLY A 6 -27.88 -18.44 4.30
N GLU A 7 -27.59 -17.21 4.76
CA GLU A 7 -26.99 -16.17 3.93
C GLU A 7 -25.80 -16.74 3.13
N PRO A 8 -25.63 -16.35 1.86
CA PRO A 8 -24.53 -16.87 1.06
C PRO A 8 -23.19 -16.58 1.73
N ASP A 9 -22.40 -17.63 1.97
CA ASP A 9 -21.07 -17.50 2.58
C ASP A 9 -20.14 -16.75 1.62
N ILE A 10 -19.90 -15.46 1.91
CA ILE A 10 -19.01 -14.59 1.15
C ILE A 10 -17.56 -14.64 1.62
N THR A 11 -17.25 -15.40 2.68
CA THR A 11 -15.90 -15.54 3.25
C THR A 11 -14.83 -15.92 2.21
N PRO A 12 -15.08 -16.84 1.27
CA PRO A 12 -14.09 -17.20 0.25
C PRO A 12 -13.73 -16.01 -0.67
N ILE A 13 -14.72 -15.20 -1.02
CA ILE A 13 -14.54 -14.03 -1.88
C ILE A 13 -13.75 -12.95 -1.12
N THR A 14 -14.09 -12.70 0.15
CA THR A 14 -13.35 -11.76 0.99
C THR A 14 -11.90 -12.20 1.17
N ASN A 15 -11.63 -13.48 1.41
CA ASN A 15 -10.27 -14.01 1.53
C ASN A 15 -9.47 -13.85 0.23
N LEU A 16 -10.10 -14.09 -0.91
CA LEU A 16 -9.48 -13.89 -2.21
C LEU A 16 -9.09 -12.41 -2.40
N ILE A 17 -10.01 -11.49 -2.12
CA ILE A 17 -9.77 -10.04 -2.23
C ILE A 17 -8.63 -9.61 -1.32
N THR A 18 -8.62 -10.04 -0.05
CA THR A 18 -7.55 -9.71 0.90
C THR A 18 -6.20 -10.23 0.43
N THR A 19 -6.15 -11.44 -0.11
CA THR A 19 -4.91 -12.02 -0.66
C THR A 19 -4.37 -11.18 -1.83
N TRP A 20 -5.24 -10.79 -2.76
CA TRP A 20 -4.85 -9.93 -3.88
C TRP A 20 -4.39 -8.54 -3.44
N ILE A 21 -5.01 -7.97 -2.41
CA ILE A 21 -4.58 -6.70 -1.82
C ILE A 21 -3.17 -6.83 -1.25
N HIS A 22 -2.89 -7.87 -0.46
CA HIS A 22 -1.55 -8.09 0.09
C HIS A 22 -0.48 -8.30 -0.99
N ILE A 23 -0.81 -9.05 -2.05
CA ILE A 23 0.08 -9.22 -3.20
C ILE A 23 0.35 -7.86 -3.87
N GLY A 24 -0.69 -7.05 -4.06
CA GLY A 24 -0.57 -5.70 -4.63
C GLY A 24 0.30 -4.78 -3.76
N GLN A 25 0.13 -4.83 -2.44
CA GLN A 25 0.95 -4.08 -1.48
C GLN A 25 2.41 -4.51 -1.51
N ALA A 26 2.67 -5.83 -1.53
CA ALA A 26 4.03 -6.37 -1.62
C ALA A 26 4.72 -5.94 -2.93
N LEU A 27 3.99 -5.93 -4.04
CA LEU A 27 4.51 -5.46 -5.33
C LEU A 27 4.84 -3.97 -5.32
N VAL A 28 3.91 -3.13 -4.86
CA VAL A 28 4.12 -1.67 -4.76
C VAL A 28 5.25 -1.34 -3.80
N GLY A 29 5.34 -2.03 -2.66
CA GLY A 29 6.44 -1.89 -1.70
C GLY A 29 7.80 -2.23 -2.31
N SER A 30 7.88 -3.33 -3.06
CA SER A 30 9.11 -3.77 -3.74
C SER A 30 9.56 -2.76 -4.81
N ILE A 31 8.62 -2.26 -5.62
CA ILE A 31 8.91 -1.23 -6.65
C ILE A 31 9.32 0.09 -5.99
N GLY A 32 8.64 0.49 -4.92
CA GLY A 32 8.99 1.68 -4.15
C GLY A 32 10.39 1.61 -3.54
N ALA A 33 10.79 0.44 -3.02
CA ALA A 33 12.13 0.22 -2.50
C ALA A 33 13.21 0.34 -3.59
N LEU A 34 12.98 -0.23 -4.78
CA LEU A 34 13.86 -0.06 -5.95
C LEU A 34 13.98 1.42 -6.36
N ALA A 35 12.85 2.13 -6.47
CA ALA A 35 12.85 3.56 -6.81
C ALA A 35 13.60 4.39 -5.76
N PHE A 36 13.47 4.05 -4.47
CA PHE A 36 14.21 4.69 -3.40
C PHE A 36 15.72 4.50 -3.56
N ILE A 37 16.19 3.29 -3.86
CA ILE A 37 17.62 3.00 -4.10
C ILE A 37 18.16 3.86 -5.24
N PHE A 38 17.45 3.91 -6.38
CA PHE A 38 17.89 4.74 -7.52
C PHE A 38 17.92 6.24 -7.18
N ALA A 39 16.90 6.75 -6.48
CA ALA A 39 16.87 8.14 -6.06
C ALA A 39 17.96 8.46 -5.02
N PHE A 40 18.33 7.49 -4.18
CA PHE A 40 19.42 7.63 -3.21
C PHE A 40 20.80 7.63 -3.88
N ILE A 41 21.01 6.75 -4.87
CA ILE A 41 22.23 6.77 -5.69
C ILE A 41 22.35 8.10 -6.42
N TRP A 42 21.27 8.59 -7.03
CA TRP A 42 21.24 9.91 -7.68
C TRP A 42 21.60 11.05 -6.71
N LYS A 43 21.12 11.00 -5.47
CA LYS A 43 21.49 11.96 -4.43
C LYS A 43 23.00 11.94 -4.11
N ILE A 44 23.65 10.78 -4.13
CA ILE A 44 25.10 10.64 -3.83
C ILE A 44 25.96 11.06 -5.02
N THR A 45 25.54 10.74 -6.24
CA THR A 45 26.31 11.04 -7.47
C THR A 45 26.09 12.46 -8.00
N ALA A 46 25.06 13.17 -7.51
CA ALA A 46 24.80 14.56 -7.88
C ALA A 46 25.90 15.50 -7.36
N VAL A 47 26.76 15.95 -8.28
CA VAL A 47 27.82 16.93 -7.99
C VAL A 47 27.25 18.36 -7.82
N GLU A 48 26.08 18.63 -8.42
CA GLU A 48 25.39 19.92 -8.30
C GLU A 48 24.33 19.92 -7.18
N THR A 49 24.34 20.98 -6.36
CA THR A 49 23.40 21.18 -5.25
C THR A 49 21.93 21.24 -5.69
N LYS A 50 21.65 21.74 -6.90
CA LYS A 50 20.30 21.78 -7.47
C LYS A 50 19.76 20.37 -7.77
N SER A 51 20.62 19.50 -8.30
CA SER A 51 20.31 18.10 -8.60
C SER A 51 20.11 17.28 -7.31
N ALA A 52 20.92 17.55 -6.28
CA ALA A 52 20.75 16.92 -4.96
C ALA A 52 19.42 17.31 -4.28
N LEU A 53 18.93 18.55 -4.48
CA LEU A 53 17.63 18.98 -3.94
C LEU A 53 16.46 18.28 -4.65
N ALA A 54 16.54 18.13 -5.97
CA ALA A 54 15.55 17.40 -6.76
C ALA A 54 15.49 15.92 -6.36
N ALA A 55 16.65 15.28 -6.16
CA ALA A 55 16.74 13.91 -5.67
C ALA A 55 16.07 13.76 -4.29
N LYS A 56 16.29 14.71 -3.36
CA LYS A 56 15.61 14.71 -2.05
C LYS A 56 14.08 14.81 -2.16
N GLN A 57 13.57 15.68 -3.05
CA GLN A 57 12.13 15.84 -3.26
C GLN A 57 11.51 14.57 -3.86
N TRP A 58 12.21 13.91 -4.79
CA TRP A 58 11.78 12.63 -5.35
C TRP A 58 11.79 11.51 -4.32
N ILE A 59 12.83 11.41 -3.49
CA ILE A 59 12.88 10.48 -2.36
C ILE A 59 11.66 10.69 -1.45
N GLN A 60 11.34 11.94 -1.10
CA GLN A 60 10.19 12.24 -0.26
C GLN A 60 8.87 11.80 -0.91
N ARG A 61 8.68 12.03 -2.21
CA ARG A 61 7.48 11.57 -2.94
C ARG A 61 7.35 10.05 -2.96
N ILE A 62 8.46 9.34 -3.14
CA ILE A 62 8.49 7.87 -3.09
C ILE A 62 8.09 7.39 -1.69
N VAL A 63 8.71 7.93 -0.63
CA VAL A 63 8.44 7.54 0.76
C VAL A 63 7.01 7.85 1.18
N VAL A 64 6.48 9.04 0.84
CA VAL A 64 5.08 9.39 1.14
C VAL A 64 4.12 8.51 0.32
N GLY A 65 4.48 8.15 -0.91
CA GLY A 65 3.70 7.23 -1.73
C GLY A 65 3.65 5.82 -1.15
N THR A 66 4.78 5.26 -0.70
CA THR A 66 4.84 3.89 -0.14
C THR A 66 4.21 3.81 1.25
N ILE A 67 4.50 4.77 2.14
CA ILE A 67 3.89 4.84 3.48
C ILE A 67 2.39 5.15 3.36
N GLY A 68 1.99 6.01 2.42
CA GLY A 68 0.59 6.36 2.19
C GLY A 68 -0.27 5.15 1.86
N VAL A 69 0.27 4.18 1.11
CA VAL A 69 -0.43 2.92 0.79
C VAL A 69 -0.64 2.06 2.04
N GLU A 70 0.37 1.95 2.91
CA GLU A 70 0.25 1.20 4.17
C GLU A 70 -0.72 1.85 5.16
N VAL A 71 -0.67 3.18 5.27
CA VAL A 71 -1.58 3.95 6.13
C VAL A 71 -3.01 3.88 5.61
N ALA A 72 -3.23 4.00 4.29
CA ALA A 72 -4.55 3.87 3.69
C ALA A 72 -5.11 2.45 3.91
N SER A 73 -4.29 1.41 3.75
CA SER A 73 -4.70 0.03 4.03
C SER A 73 -5.09 -0.18 5.50
N SER A 74 -4.29 0.35 6.43
CA SER A 74 -4.59 0.28 7.87
C SER A 74 -5.89 1.01 8.21
N LEU A 75 -6.10 2.19 7.63
CA LEU A 75 -7.32 2.97 7.83
C LEU A 75 -8.56 2.24 7.28
N VAL A 76 -8.46 1.64 6.09
CA VAL A 76 -9.54 0.82 5.52
C VAL A 76 -9.85 -0.39 6.41
N GLY A 77 -8.83 -1.03 6.99
CA GLY A 77 -9.02 -2.12 7.96
C GLY A 77 -9.78 -1.66 9.21
N ILE A 78 -9.41 -0.52 9.78
CA ILE A 78 -10.10 0.08 10.93
C ILE A 78 -11.54 0.49 10.58
N LEU A 79 -11.74 1.13 9.43
CA LEU A 79 -13.07 1.52 8.96
C LEU A 79 -13.98 0.32 8.70
N THR A 80 -13.43 -0.76 8.12
CA THR A 80 -14.20 -1.98 7.85
C THR A 80 -14.57 -2.72 9.14
N SER A 81 -13.66 -2.76 10.12
CA SER A 81 -13.90 -3.41 11.41
C SER A 81 -14.80 -2.62 12.37
N SER A 82 -14.99 -1.32 12.11
CA SER A 82 -15.84 -0.45 12.94
C SER A 82 -17.31 -0.40 12.48
N VAL A 83 -17.68 -1.03 11.36
CA VAL A 83 -19.07 -1.15 10.91
C VAL A 83 -19.77 -2.26 11.72
N PRO A 84 -20.77 -1.95 12.56
CA PRO A 84 -21.49 -2.96 13.34
C PRO A 84 -22.43 -3.76 12.42
N GLY A 85 -22.35 -5.09 12.46
CA GLY A 85 -23.25 -5.99 11.71
C GLY A 85 -22.59 -6.87 10.64
N ARG A 86 -21.25 -6.94 10.61
CA ARG A 86 -20.50 -8.08 10.08
C ARG A 86 -19.91 -8.90 11.22
#